data_AF-A0A920F063-F1
#
_entry.id   AF-A0A920F063-F1
#
_cell.length_a   1.000
_cell.length_b   1.000
_cell.length_c   1.000
_cell.angle_alpha   90.00
_cell.angle_beta   90.00
_cell.angle_gamma   90.00
#
_symmetry.space_group_name_H-M   'P 1'
#
loop_
_entity.id
_entity.type
_entity.pdbx_description
1 polymer ?
#
loop_
_entity_poly.entity_id
_entity_poly.type
_entity_poly.pdbx_seq_one_letter_code
_entity_poly.pdbx_strand_id
1 'polypeptide(L)'
;MVTQCKNGDLFAGNVTLRVTQYNHAHHGANNKIEIENVRPDTLVVPSTSTLTAESTTVSLGNTTPFSTFSGIATDRGEALIEEEIVSYVVGTGQLTLTRGVLNTVALPHPEGASIQTYEAAGISLVGINTVHTIPTNTTLKDNSDIDNYYLEVNRTALDPLNQRTGNSLLCFRDEKAFGGDNAKISQNHQFSSFEPQINFTTPGTTTDLLASVRTISGTGCRWI
;
A
#
# COMPACT_ATOMS: atom_id res chain seq x y z
N MET A 1 11.64 -0.82 -6.85
CA MET A 1 12.78 -1.50 -6.18
C MET A 1 12.90 -0.87 -4.81
N VAL A 2 12.95 -1.67 -3.76
CA VAL A 2 12.89 -1.21 -2.38
C VAL A 2 14.18 -1.64 -1.73
N THR A 3 14.91 -0.74 -1.05
CA THR A 3 16.32 -0.95 -0.68
C THR A 3 16.54 -0.83 0.84
N GLN A 4 17.49 -1.62 1.37
CA GLN A 4 17.85 -1.83 2.79
C GLN A 4 18.19 -0.53 3.57
N CYS A 5 18.16 -0.61 4.91
CA CYS A 5 18.87 0.29 5.85
C CYS A 5 20.38 0.46 5.47
N LYS A 6 20.72 1.30 4.49
CA LYS A 6 22.10 1.77 4.28
C LYS A 6 22.22 3.22 4.71
N ASN A 7 23.30 3.52 5.43
CA ASN A 7 23.64 4.88 5.81
C ASN A 7 24.13 5.63 4.56
N GLY A 8 23.26 6.45 3.98
CA GLY A 8 23.51 7.33 2.84
C GLY A 8 22.38 8.35 2.73
N ASP A 9 22.62 9.50 2.10
CA ASP A 9 21.68 10.64 2.11
C ASP A 9 20.30 10.33 1.50
N LEU A 10 20.20 9.28 0.68
CA LEU A 10 18.95 8.73 0.13
C LEU A 10 18.05 8.04 1.18
N PHE A 11 18.55 7.81 2.40
CA PHE A 11 17.95 6.87 3.36
C PHE A 11 17.93 7.42 4.80
N ALA A 12 18.22 8.70 4.98
CA ALA A 12 18.20 9.35 6.29
C ALA A 12 16.75 9.67 6.73
N GLY A 13 16.35 9.18 7.90
CA GLY A 13 15.07 9.54 8.53
C GLY A 13 13.95 8.52 8.31
N ASN A 14 13.32 8.52 7.13
CA ASN A 14 12.16 7.69 6.82
C ASN A 14 12.51 6.41 6.03
N VAL A 15 11.53 5.54 5.82
CA VAL A 15 11.72 4.33 5.00
C VAL A 15 11.48 4.67 3.54
N THR A 16 12.54 4.72 2.73
CA THR A 16 12.46 5.15 1.32
C THR A 16 12.17 3.98 0.39
N LEU A 17 11.19 4.13 -0.51
CA LEU A 17 10.89 3.18 -1.58
C LEU A 17 11.02 3.87 -2.95
N ARG A 18 11.58 3.17 -3.94
CA ARG A 18 11.60 3.64 -5.33
C ARG A 18 10.44 3.02 -6.10
N VAL A 19 9.56 3.88 -6.61
CA VAL A 19 8.46 3.51 -7.51
C VAL A 19 8.93 3.64 -8.94
N THR A 20 8.71 2.59 -9.74
CA THR A 20 8.90 2.63 -11.18
C THR A 20 7.53 2.72 -11.82
N GLN A 21 7.23 3.85 -12.46
CA GLN A 21 5.96 4.14 -13.09
C GLN A 21 6.23 5.05 -14.29
N TYR A 22 6.10 4.51 -15.49
CA TYR A 22 6.40 5.24 -16.72
C TYR A 22 5.48 6.44 -16.91
N ASN A 23 6.05 7.59 -17.29
CA ASN A 23 5.31 8.81 -17.59
C ASN A 23 4.29 9.21 -16.50
N HIS A 24 4.70 9.15 -15.23
CA HIS A 24 3.80 9.30 -14.08
C HIS A 24 3.31 10.73 -13.83
N ALA A 25 3.99 11.74 -14.40
CA ALA A 25 3.70 13.18 -14.27
C ALA A 25 3.58 13.70 -12.82
N HIS A 26 4.25 13.05 -11.86
CA HIS A 26 4.27 13.45 -10.44
C HIS A 26 5.44 14.39 -10.12
N HIS A 27 5.54 15.53 -10.81
CA HIS A 27 6.70 16.43 -10.66
C HIS A 27 6.56 17.52 -9.59
N GLY A 28 5.35 17.76 -9.07
CA GLY A 28 5.08 18.74 -8.02
C GLY A 28 5.31 18.18 -6.62
N ALA A 29 5.96 18.94 -5.74
CA ALA A 29 6.22 18.55 -4.35
C ALA A 29 4.94 18.39 -3.50
N ASN A 30 3.83 18.97 -3.95
CA ASN A 30 2.50 18.85 -3.35
C ASN A 30 1.66 17.69 -3.93
N ASN A 31 2.21 16.90 -4.85
CA ASN A 31 1.49 15.77 -5.41
C ASN A 31 1.27 14.68 -4.36
N LYS A 32 0.07 14.11 -4.41
CA LYS A 32 -0.33 12.96 -3.61
C LYS A 32 -0.47 11.74 -4.50
N ILE A 33 0.08 10.64 -4.04
CA ILE A 33 0.14 9.38 -4.77
C ILE A 33 -0.57 8.32 -3.93
N GLU A 34 -1.60 7.72 -4.49
CA GLU A 34 -2.32 6.64 -3.86
C GLU A 34 -1.76 5.33 -4.41
N ILE A 35 -1.29 4.47 -3.51
CA ILE A 35 -0.86 3.11 -3.82
C ILE A 35 -1.89 2.17 -3.22
N GLU A 36 -2.33 1.20 -4.00
CA GLU A 36 -3.30 0.19 -3.57
C GLU A 36 -2.86 -1.21 -4.02
N ASN A 37 -3.36 -2.22 -3.30
CA ASN A 37 -3.29 -3.64 -3.69
C ASN A 37 -1.89 -4.22 -3.87
N VAL A 38 -0.85 -3.59 -3.31
CA VAL A 38 0.44 -4.26 -3.12
C VAL A 38 0.21 -5.45 -2.19
N ARG A 39 0.57 -6.65 -2.64
CA ARG A 39 0.37 -7.88 -1.86
C ARG A 39 1.60 -8.23 -1.00
N PRO A 40 1.41 -8.95 0.12
CA PRO A 40 2.50 -9.46 0.95
C PRO A 40 3.44 -10.38 0.18
N ASP A 41 4.68 -10.44 0.65
CA ASP A 41 5.69 -11.41 0.17
C ASP A 41 6.00 -12.50 1.19
N THR A 42 5.10 -12.68 2.16
CA THR A 42 5.26 -13.60 3.28
C THR A 42 4.69 -14.97 2.97
N LEU A 43 4.90 -15.92 3.88
CA LEU A 43 4.44 -17.30 3.69
C LEU A 43 2.91 -17.38 3.84
N VAL A 44 2.25 -17.92 2.82
CA VAL A 44 0.83 -18.25 2.88
C VAL A 44 0.60 -19.50 3.72
N VAL A 45 -0.32 -19.40 4.67
CA VAL A 45 -0.79 -20.50 5.52
C VAL A 45 -2.28 -20.70 5.28
N PRO A 46 -2.73 -21.90 4.89
CA PRO A 46 -4.16 -22.18 4.75
C PRO A 46 -4.83 -22.30 6.13
N SER A 47 -6.05 -21.78 6.26
CA SER A 47 -6.89 -22.02 7.43
C SER A 47 -7.29 -23.50 7.53
N THR A 48 -7.42 -24.00 8.76
CA THR A 48 -7.93 -25.36 9.04
C THR A 48 -9.35 -25.32 9.60
N SER A 49 -10.01 -24.16 9.49
CA SER A 49 -11.37 -23.93 9.96
C SER A 49 -12.04 -22.93 9.04
N THR A 50 -13.35 -23.08 8.86
CA THR A 50 -14.17 -22.07 8.19
C THR A 50 -14.30 -20.82 9.08
N LEU A 51 -14.19 -19.64 8.47
CA LEU A 51 -14.47 -18.34 9.08
C LEU A 51 -15.85 -17.87 8.62
N THR A 52 -16.73 -17.59 9.57
CA THR A 52 -17.95 -16.83 9.29
C THR A 52 -17.67 -15.32 9.35
N ALA A 53 -18.62 -14.49 8.94
CA ALA A 53 -18.48 -13.03 9.06
C ALA A 53 -18.30 -12.58 10.53
N GLU A 54 -18.85 -13.33 11.49
CA GLU A 54 -18.78 -13.02 12.94
C GLU A 54 -17.62 -13.73 13.65
N SER A 55 -16.88 -14.61 12.96
CA SER A 55 -15.78 -15.35 13.57
C SER A 55 -14.64 -14.42 13.95
N THR A 56 -14.23 -14.49 15.22
CA THR A 56 -13.11 -13.73 15.81
C THR A 56 -11.87 -14.58 16.03
N THR A 57 -11.87 -15.83 15.60
CA THR A 57 -10.71 -16.73 15.67
C THR A 57 -10.60 -17.54 14.38
N VAL A 58 -9.37 -17.90 14.02
CA VAL A 58 -9.08 -18.82 12.91
C VAL A 58 -8.04 -19.84 13.35
N SER A 59 -8.31 -21.11 13.11
CA SER A 59 -7.34 -22.19 13.34
C SER A 59 -6.40 -22.32 12.14
N LEU A 60 -5.12 -22.53 12.43
CA LEU A 60 -4.06 -22.67 11.45
C LEU A 60 -3.20 -23.89 11.78
N GLY A 61 -2.75 -24.61 10.74
CA GLY A 61 -1.77 -25.70 10.93
C GLY A 61 -0.38 -25.21 11.34
N ASN A 62 -0.08 -23.93 11.10
CA ASN A 62 1.21 -23.31 11.42
C ASN A 62 1.06 -21.82 11.76
N THR A 63 1.33 -21.43 13.01
CA THR A 63 1.32 -20.03 13.44
C THR A 63 2.70 -19.37 13.46
N THR A 64 3.78 -20.12 13.18
CA THR A 64 5.16 -19.59 13.21
C THR A 64 5.38 -18.37 12.31
N PRO A 65 4.80 -18.28 11.08
CA PRO A 65 4.96 -17.08 10.26
C PRO A 65 4.39 -15.79 10.88
N PHE A 66 3.48 -15.93 11.85
CA PHE A 66 2.79 -14.81 12.50
C PHE A 66 3.49 -14.33 13.78
N SER A 67 4.56 -15.01 14.23
CA SER A 67 5.33 -14.60 15.42
C SER A 67 6.32 -13.46 15.16
N THR A 68 6.35 -12.96 13.94
CA THR A 68 7.10 -11.77 13.53
C THR A 68 6.23 -10.87 12.69
N PHE A 69 6.36 -9.57 12.87
CA PHE A 69 5.65 -8.58 12.06
C PHE A 69 6.41 -7.25 12.06
N SER A 70 6.43 -6.57 10.91
CA SER A 70 7.17 -5.33 10.67
C SER A 70 8.65 -5.42 11.09
N GLY A 71 9.27 -6.58 10.88
CA GLY A 71 10.70 -6.80 11.17
C GLY A 71 11.07 -6.96 12.64
N ILE A 72 10.10 -7.19 13.54
CA ILE A 72 10.33 -7.53 14.95
C ILE A 72 9.62 -8.84 15.33
N ALA A 73 10.08 -9.48 16.41
CA ALA A 73 9.34 -10.58 17.04
C ALA A 73 8.16 -10.00 17.83
N THR A 74 6.95 -10.48 17.57
CA THR A 74 5.72 -9.98 18.17
C THR A 74 4.61 -11.02 18.04
N ASP A 75 3.66 -11.00 18.97
CA ASP A 75 2.47 -11.86 18.95
C ASP A 75 1.31 -11.22 18.19
N ARG A 76 1.46 -10.02 17.63
CA ARG A 76 0.38 -9.26 17.00
C ARG A 76 0.83 -8.51 15.74
N GLY A 77 -0.12 -8.27 14.85
CA GLY A 77 0.09 -7.51 13.61
C GLY A 77 -1.16 -7.49 12.74
N GLU A 78 -0.99 -7.15 11.47
CA GLU A 78 -2.04 -7.27 10.44
C GLU A 78 -1.80 -8.49 9.54
N ALA A 79 -2.86 -9.11 9.07
CA ALA A 79 -2.84 -10.22 8.12
C ALA A 79 -3.84 -10.00 6.98
N LEU A 80 -3.54 -10.56 5.82
CA LEU A 80 -4.43 -10.61 4.67
C LEU A 80 -5.06 -12.00 4.60
N ILE A 81 -6.39 -12.05 4.60
CA ILE A 81 -7.20 -13.23 4.33
C ILE A 81 -7.91 -12.98 3.00
N GLU A 82 -7.35 -13.52 1.91
CA GLU A 82 -7.80 -13.28 0.53
C GLU A 82 -7.82 -11.79 0.12
N GLU A 83 -8.93 -11.09 0.39
CA GLU A 83 -9.18 -9.67 0.13
C GLU A 83 -9.50 -8.88 1.41
N GLU A 84 -9.68 -9.55 2.55
CA GLU A 84 -9.92 -8.92 3.84
C GLU A 84 -8.61 -8.69 4.59
N ILE A 85 -8.45 -7.51 5.19
CA ILE A 85 -7.36 -7.25 6.12
C ILE A 85 -7.92 -7.37 7.54
N VAL A 86 -7.19 -8.11 8.37
CA VAL A 86 -7.52 -8.35 9.79
C VAL A 86 -6.34 -7.96 10.67
N SER A 87 -6.61 -7.50 11.88
CA SER A 87 -5.58 -7.49 12.93
C SER A 87 -5.61 -8.82 13.66
N TYR A 88 -4.46 -9.34 14.06
CA TYR A 88 -4.38 -10.63 14.73
C TYR A 88 -3.56 -10.58 16.03
N VAL A 89 -3.85 -11.53 16.92
CA VAL A 89 -2.99 -11.92 18.03
C VAL A 89 -2.77 -13.44 17.97
N VAL A 90 -1.53 -13.88 18.06
CA VAL A 90 -1.13 -15.29 17.99
C VAL A 90 -1.53 -15.99 19.28
N GLY A 91 -2.34 -17.03 19.14
CA GLY A 91 -2.65 -18.00 20.19
C GLY A 91 -1.98 -19.35 19.94
N THR A 92 -2.38 -20.36 20.70
CA THR A 92 -1.89 -21.73 20.51
C THR A 92 -2.66 -22.40 19.36
N GLY A 93 -2.03 -22.55 18.19
CA GLY A 93 -2.64 -23.18 17.01
C GLY A 93 -3.74 -22.37 16.32
N GLN A 94 -3.91 -21.11 16.70
CA GLN A 94 -4.93 -20.22 16.15
C GLN A 94 -4.48 -18.76 16.21
N LEU A 95 -5.17 -17.90 15.46
CA LEU A 95 -5.11 -16.45 15.61
C LEU A 95 -6.44 -15.94 16.16
N THR A 96 -6.38 -14.99 17.08
CA THR A 96 -7.53 -14.16 17.47
C THR A 96 -7.55 -12.93 16.57
N LEU A 97 -8.69 -12.63 15.96
CA LEU A 97 -8.84 -11.66 14.89
C LEU A 97 -9.74 -10.48 15.29
N THR A 98 -9.35 -9.29 14.88
CA THR A 98 -10.24 -8.15 14.65
C THR A 98 -10.47 -8.04 13.14
N ARG A 99 -11.72 -8.20 12.71
CA ARG A 99 -12.12 -8.34 11.30
C ARG A 99 -12.35 -6.98 10.61
N GLY A 100 -12.26 -6.96 9.28
CA GLY A 100 -12.62 -5.79 8.46
C GLY A 100 -11.89 -4.50 8.82
N VAL A 101 -10.59 -4.57 9.07
CA VAL A 101 -9.80 -3.36 9.37
C VAL A 101 -9.38 -2.63 8.08
N LEU A 102 -8.93 -1.39 8.21
CA LEU A 102 -8.39 -0.59 7.09
C LEU A 102 -9.34 -0.46 5.89
N ASN A 103 -10.62 -0.25 6.18
CA ASN A 103 -11.70 -0.12 5.19
C ASN A 103 -11.98 -1.38 4.36
N THR A 104 -11.54 -2.55 4.83
CA THR A 104 -12.00 -3.83 4.28
C THR A 104 -13.28 -4.31 4.98
N VAL A 105 -13.97 -5.26 4.37
CA VAL A 105 -15.24 -5.80 4.90
C VAL A 105 -14.98 -7.21 5.42
N ALA A 106 -15.58 -7.54 6.58
CA ALA A 106 -15.54 -8.90 7.12
C ALA A 106 -16.34 -9.85 6.22
N LEU A 107 -15.66 -10.84 5.61
CA LEU A 107 -16.27 -11.80 4.71
C LEU A 107 -16.21 -13.23 5.28
N PRO A 108 -17.19 -14.09 4.97
CA PRO A 108 -17.02 -15.52 5.24
C PRO A 108 -15.91 -16.09 4.36
N HIS A 109 -15.02 -16.90 4.94
CA HIS A 109 -13.98 -17.62 4.21
C HIS A 109 -14.10 -19.12 4.49
N PRO A 110 -14.07 -19.98 3.45
CA PRO A 110 -14.10 -21.43 3.65
C PRO A 110 -12.83 -21.92 4.37
N GLU A 111 -12.88 -23.15 4.87
CA GLU A 111 -11.67 -23.86 5.26
C GLU A 111 -10.68 -23.93 4.08
N GLY A 112 -9.40 -23.77 4.35
CA GLY A 112 -8.34 -23.70 3.34
C GLY A 112 -8.07 -22.30 2.81
N ALA A 113 -8.75 -21.27 3.32
CA ALA A 113 -8.52 -19.88 2.94
C ALA A 113 -7.06 -19.45 3.18
N SER A 114 -6.52 -18.68 2.24
CA SER A 114 -5.14 -18.23 2.27
C SER A 114 -4.95 -17.06 3.24
N ILE A 115 -4.11 -17.28 4.27
CA ILE A 115 -3.80 -16.28 5.30
C ILE A 115 -2.29 -16.03 5.32
N GLN A 116 -1.89 -14.77 5.35
CA GLN A 116 -0.48 -14.38 5.47
C GLN A 116 -0.36 -13.02 6.17
N THR A 117 0.78 -12.75 6.81
CA THR A 117 1.02 -11.45 7.44
C THR A 117 1.02 -10.33 6.40
N TYR A 118 0.42 -9.18 6.73
CA TYR A 118 0.23 -8.05 5.82
C TYR A 118 1.46 -7.13 5.80
N GLU A 119 2.59 -7.69 5.39
CA GLU A 119 3.86 -6.99 5.28
C GLU A 119 4.61 -7.36 4.02
N ALA A 120 5.48 -6.46 3.58
CA ALA A 120 6.44 -6.72 2.52
C ALA A 120 7.83 -6.24 2.93
N ALA A 121 8.84 -7.07 2.70
CA ALA A 121 10.23 -6.80 3.06
C ALA A 121 10.41 -6.34 4.53
N GLY A 122 9.58 -6.85 5.45
CA GLY A 122 9.61 -6.48 6.87
C GLY A 122 8.99 -5.13 7.22
N ILE A 123 8.21 -4.53 6.31
CA ILE A 123 7.44 -3.31 6.54
C ILE A 123 5.94 -3.62 6.38
N SER A 124 5.12 -3.17 7.33
CA SER A 124 3.66 -3.26 7.22
C SER A 124 3.16 -2.60 5.94
N LEU A 125 2.34 -3.32 5.17
CA LEU A 125 1.74 -2.80 3.94
C LEU A 125 0.71 -1.71 4.21
N VAL A 126 0.29 -1.50 5.46
CA VAL A 126 -0.55 -0.36 5.86
C VAL A 126 0.13 0.97 5.54
N GLY A 127 1.46 1.03 5.68
CA GLY A 127 2.24 2.22 5.35
C GLY A 127 2.57 2.33 3.87
N ILE A 128 2.31 1.30 3.05
CA ILE A 128 2.60 1.29 1.62
C ILE A 128 1.33 1.50 0.82
N ASN A 129 0.30 0.69 1.07
CA ASN A 129 -1.03 0.79 0.46
C ASN A 129 -1.83 1.94 1.09
N THR A 130 -1.35 3.16 0.85
CA THR A 130 -1.91 4.39 1.39
C THR A 130 -1.59 5.56 0.46
N VAL A 131 -1.99 6.75 0.89
CA VAL A 131 -1.66 7.99 0.21
C VAL A 131 -0.32 8.53 0.71
N HIS A 132 0.60 8.70 -0.23
CA HIS A 132 1.92 9.28 -0.02
C HIS A 132 1.97 10.70 -0.55
N THR A 133 2.86 11.52 0.01
CA THR A 133 3.21 12.81 -0.57
C THR A 133 4.60 12.70 -1.17
N ILE A 134 4.84 13.33 -2.33
CA ILE A 134 6.18 13.39 -2.91
C ILE A 134 7.15 14.01 -1.89
N PRO A 135 8.26 13.34 -1.57
CA PRO A 135 9.26 13.89 -0.66
C PRO A 135 9.84 15.21 -1.18
N THR A 136 10.09 16.15 -0.26
CA THR A 136 10.77 17.41 -0.56
C THR A 136 12.31 17.30 -0.45
N ASN A 137 12.82 16.14 -0.05
CA ASN A 137 14.24 15.85 0.06
C ASN A 137 14.92 16.00 -1.31
N THR A 138 15.88 16.93 -1.40
CA THR A 138 16.60 17.25 -2.65
C THR A 138 17.26 16.03 -3.26
N THR A 139 17.91 15.16 -2.46
CA THR A 139 18.58 13.96 -2.95
C THR A 139 17.59 13.01 -3.61
N LEU A 140 16.41 12.80 -3.02
CA LEU A 140 15.37 11.93 -3.60
C LEU A 140 14.79 12.53 -4.88
N LYS A 141 14.58 13.84 -4.89
CA LYS A 141 14.08 14.56 -6.06
C LYS A 141 15.05 14.52 -7.23
N ASP A 142 16.35 14.73 -6.98
CA ASP A 142 17.39 14.75 -8.01
C ASP A 142 17.65 13.36 -8.60
N ASN A 143 17.32 12.29 -7.86
CA ASN A 143 17.38 10.91 -8.34
C ASN A 143 16.07 10.44 -9.00
N SER A 144 15.00 11.26 -8.96
CA SER A 144 13.75 10.97 -9.65
C SER A 144 13.81 11.45 -11.11
N ASP A 145 13.14 10.76 -12.02
CA ASP A 145 13.04 11.12 -13.44
C ASP A 145 11.59 11.04 -13.94
N ILE A 146 11.39 10.82 -15.25
CA ILE A 146 10.06 10.71 -15.86
C ILE A 146 9.38 9.36 -15.63
N ASP A 147 10.16 8.34 -15.31
CA ASP A 147 9.72 6.94 -15.22
C ASP A 147 9.90 6.35 -13.81
N ASN A 148 10.52 7.08 -12.90
CA ASN A 148 10.62 6.70 -11.51
C ASN A 148 10.73 7.87 -10.54
N TYR A 149 10.30 7.61 -9.32
CA TYR A 149 10.38 8.55 -8.22
C TYR A 149 10.50 7.81 -6.89
N TYR A 150 10.82 8.55 -5.84
CA TYR A 150 10.98 8.01 -4.50
C TYR A 150 9.83 8.48 -3.60
N LEU A 151 9.37 7.59 -2.73
CA LEU A 151 8.42 7.90 -1.67
C LEU A 151 9.02 7.54 -0.32
N GLU A 152 8.54 8.22 0.71
CA GLU A 152 8.90 7.97 2.09
C GLU A 152 7.70 7.41 2.85
N VAL A 153 7.85 6.21 3.41
CA VAL A 153 6.90 5.67 4.37
C VAL A 153 7.16 6.33 5.72
N ASN A 154 6.12 6.93 6.28
CA ASN A 154 6.20 7.58 7.58
C ASN A 154 6.39 6.54 8.69
N ARG A 155 7.60 6.49 9.28
CA ARG A 155 7.92 5.56 10.36
C ARG A 155 7.08 5.78 11.60
N THR A 156 6.77 7.03 11.94
CA THR A 156 5.98 7.34 13.14
C THR A 156 4.53 6.90 13.03
N ALA A 157 4.01 6.74 11.80
CA ALA A 157 2.69 6.14 11.58
C ALA A 157 2.69 4.62 11.80
N LEU A 158 3.84 3.95 11.57
CA LEU A 158 4.00 2.50 11.71
C LEU A 158 4.58 2.06 13.06
N ASP A 159 5.26 2.95 13.76
CA ASP A 159 5.71 2.80 15.15
C ASP A 159 5.22 4.02 15.95
N PRO A 160 3.91 4.11 16.25
CA PRO A 160 3.32 5.28 16.90
C PRO A 160 3.85 5.50 18.33
N LEU A 161 4.36 4.46 18.96
CA LEU A 161 4.98 4.55 20.29
C LEU A 161 6.46 4.95 20.22
N ASN A 162 7.04 5.10 19.03
CA ASN A 162 8.45 5.39 18.78
C ASN A 162 9.38 4.51 19.61
N GLN A 163 9.02 3.23 19.77
CA GLN A 163 9.77 2.30 20.61
C GLN A 163 11.06 1.84 19.93
N ARG A 164 11.14 2.00 18.61
CA ARG A 164 12.25 1.54 17.78
C ARG A 164 13.28 2.65 17.61
N THR A 165 14.43 2.49 18.26
CA THR A 165 15.54 3.46 18.23
C THR A 165 16.87 2.81 17.83
N GLY A 166 17.81 3.61 17.33
CA GLY A 166 19.13 3.14 16.92
C GLY A 166 19.06 2.01 15.89
N ASN A 167 19.71 0.88 16.19
CA ASN A 167 19.77 -0.28 15.28
C ASN A 167 18.44 -1.05 15.16
N SER A 168 17.42 -0.70 15.96
CA SER A 168 16.08 -1.30 15.87
C SER A 168 15.11 -0.50 15.00
N LEU A 169 15.55 0.63 14.43
CA LEU A 169 14.74 1.47 13.54
C LEU A 169 14.05 0.66 12.45
N LEU A 170 12.79 0.99 12.17
CA LEU A 170 12.01 0.37 11.11
C LEU A 170 12.64 0.66 9.75
N CYS A 171 12.95 -0.40 9.00
CA CYS A 171 13.40 -0.33 7.62
C CYS A 171 13.19 -1.65 6.89
N PHE A 172 13.37 -1.61 5.57
CA PHE A 172 13.30 -2.80 4.74
C PHE A 172 14.41 -3.77 5.10
N ARG A 173 14.02 -5.03 5.29
CA ARG A 173 14.91 -6.15 5.57
C ARG A 173 15.84 -6.43 4.39
N ASP A 174 15.28 -6.41 3.19
CA ASP A 174 15.92 -6.85 1.96
C ASP A 174 15.73 -5.81 0.85
N GLU A 175 16.70 -5.74 -0.08
CA GLU A 175 16.53 -4.97 -1.31
C GLU A 175 15.83 -5.80 -2.39
N LYS A 176 14.58 -5.47 -2.73
CA LYS A 176 13.81 -6.20 -3.75
C LYS A 176 12.70 -5.39 -4.42
N ALA A 177 12.20 -5.88 -5.53
CA ALA A 177 10.98 -5.37 -6.14
C ALA A 177 9.75 -6.14 -5.61
N PHE A 178 8.66 -5.42 -5.32
CA PHE A 178 7.34 -5.96 -5.03
C PHE A 178 6.27 -5.01 -5.60
N GLY A 179 5.05 -5.50 -5.76
CA GLY A 179 3.95 -4.79 -6.42
C GLY A 179 2.96 -5.78 -7.02
N GLY A 180 3.44 -6.76 -7.79
CA GLY A 180 2.57 -7.75 -8.42
C GLY A 180 1.60 -7.13 -9.43
N ASP A 181 0.85 -7.98 -10.12
CA ASP A 181 0.02 -7.55 -11.26
C ASP A 181 -1.23 -6.73 -10.84
N ASN A 182 -1.61 -6.83 -9.57
CA ASN A 182 -2.78 -6.16 -9.03
C ASN A 182 -2.48 -4.83 -8.34
N ALA A 183 -1.21 -4.46 -8.14
CA ALA A 183 -0.87 -3.17 -7.56
C ALA A 183 -1.31 -2.04 -8.48
N LYS A 184 -1.91 -1.02 -7.87
CA LYS A 184 -2.38 0.18 -8.56
C LYS A 184 -1.69 1.38 -7.94
N ILE A 185 -1.32 2.33 -8.78
CA ILE A 185 -0.70 3.58 -8.37
C ILE A 185 -1.39 4.70 -9.14
N SER A 186 -1.81 5.75 -8.45
CA SER A 186 -2.40 6.91 -9.11
C SER A 186 -1.37 7.58 -10.03
N GLN A 187 -1.84 8.22 -11.11
CA GLN A 187 -0.99 8.93 -12.06
C GLN A 187 -1.60 10.26 -12.44
N ASN A 188 -0.75 11.25 -12.71
CA ASN A 188 -1.18 12.48 -13.33
C ASN A 188 -1.01 12.37 -14.85
N HIS A 189 -1.71 13.25 -15.58
CA HIS A 189 -1.48 13.43 -17.01
C HIS A 189 -1.11 14.89 -17.27
N GLN A 190 0.11 15.11 -17.77
CA GLN A 190 0.57 16.44 -18.16
C GLN A 190 0.19 16.70 -19.62
N PHE A 191 -0.38 17.87 -19.89
CA PHE A 191 -0.72 18.32 -21.22
C PHE A 191 -0.46 19.82 -21.36
N SER A 192 -0.13 20.25 -22.57
CA SER A 192 0.03 21.68 -22.92
C SER A 192 -1.17 22.21 -23.70
N SER A 193 -1.85 21.34 -24.45
CA SER A 193 -3.15 21.59 -25.07
C SER A 193 -4.06 20.39 -24.80
N PHE A 194 -5.35 20.66 -24.62
CA PHE A 194 -6.38 19.63 -24.49
C PHE A 194 -7.49 19.94 -25.51
N GLU A 195 -7.56 19.14 -26.56
CA GLU A 195 -8.49 19.31 -27.68
C GLU A 195 -9.42 18.08 -27.74
N PRO A 196 -10.47 18.00 -26.90
CA PRO A 196 -11.39 16.86 -26.92
C PRO A 196 -12.23 16.89 -28.19
N GLN A 197 -12.22 15.81 -28.96
CA GLN A 197 -13.13 15.62 -30.09
C GLN A 197 -14.35 14.81 -29.64
N ILE A 198 -15.51 15.47 -29.54
CA ILE A 198 -16.76 14.84 -29.09
C ILE A 198 -17.73 14.75 -30.27
N ASN A 199 -17.97 13.53 -30.74
CA ASN A 199 -19.06 13.24 -31.68
C ASN A 199 -20.27 12.75 -30.90
N PHE A 200 -21.43 13.36 -31.12
CA PHE A 200 -22.68 12.98 -30.46
C PHE A 200 -23.87 13.09 -31.41
N THR A 201 -24.96 12.39 -31.09
CA THR A 201 -26.23 12.46 -31.81
C THR A 201 -27.35 12.76 -30.81
N THR A 202 -28.06 13.88 -31.00
CA THR A 202 -29.22 14.25 -30.18
C THR A 202 -30.51 13.81 -30.89
N PRO A 203 -31.30 12.87 -30.33
CA PRO A 203 -32.46 12.29 -31.01
C PRO A 203 -33.70 13.21 -31.13
N GLY A 204 -33.65 14.46 -30.65
CA GLY A 204 -34.79 15.38 -30.66
C GLY A 204 -34.42 16.82 -30.28
N THR A 205 -35.38 17.75 -30.41
CA THR A 205 -35.20 19.20 -30.19
C THR A 205 -35.13 19.63 -28.72
N THR A 206 -35.20 18.69 -27.78
CA THR A 206 -35.18 18.94 -26.33
C THR A 206 -33.99 18.26 -25.64
N THR A 207 -33.00 17.81 -26.41
CA THR A 207 -31.82 17.11 -25.88
C THR A 207 -30.58 17.94 -26.20
N ASP A 208 -29.91 18.42 -25.16
CA ASP A 208 -28.68 19.19 -25.26
C ASP A 208 -27.50 18.42 -24.65
N LEU A 209 -26.31 18.65 -25.18
CA LEU A 209 -25.05 18.13 -24.63
C LEU A 209 -24.30 19.27 -23.93
N LEU A 210 -24.08 19.14 -22.63
CA LEU A 210 -23.21 20.00 -21.84
C LEU A 210 -21.92 19.25 -21.54
N ALA A 211 -20.82 19.66 -22.17
CA ALA A 211 -19.49 19.16 -21.84
C ALA A 211 -18.82 20.12 -20.84
N SER A 212 -18.25 19.56 -19.77
CA SER A 212 -17.42 20.32 -18.83
C SER A 212 -16.12 19.58 -18.62
N VAL A 213 -15.01 20.32 -18.57
CA VAL A 213 -13.70 19.79 -18.22
C VAL A 213 -13.22 20.49 -16.95
N ARG A 214 -12.78 19.69 -15.97
CA ARG A 214 -12.09 20.20 -14.79
C ARG A 214 -10.63 19.82 -14.91
N THR A 215 -9.79 20.80 -15.19
CA THR A 215 -8.34 20.66 -15.14
C THR A 215 -7.83 21.19 -13.81
N ILE A 216 -6.79 20.56 -13.27
CA ILE A 216 -6.07 21.04 -12.09
C ILE A 216 -4.68 21.50 -12.53
N SER A 217 -4.32 22.76 -12.26
CA SER A 217 -2.92 23.18 -12.37
C SER A 217 -2.18 22.68 -11.13
N GLY A 218 -1.62 21.47 -11.21
CA GLY A 218 -0.67 20.92 -10.25
C GLY A 218 -1.16 20.83 -8.80
N THR A 219 -2.13 19.97 -8.51
CA THR A 219 -2.27 19.29 -7.21
C THR A 219 -3.22 18.09 -7.38
N GLY A 220 -2.69 16.87 -7.39
CA GLY A 220 -3.38 15.61 -7.78
C GLY A 220 -4.82 15.46 -7.26
N CYS A 221 -5.69 14.89 -8.11
CA CYS A 221 -7.08 14.57 -7.77
C CYS A 221 -7.34 13.07 -7.89
N ARG A 222 -7.97 12.52 -6.84
CA ARG A 222 -8.50 11.16 -6.74
C ARG A 222 -9.56 10.93 -7.81
N TRP A 223 -9.30 9.99 -8.71
CA TRP A 223 -10.32 9.40 -9.59
C TRP A 223 -10.36 7.90 -9.29
N ILE A 224 -11.35 7.50 -8.50
CA ILE A 224 -11.87 6.13 -8.48
C ILE A 224 -13.30 6.22 -9.02
#